data_AF-A0A0A2VUY9-F1
#
_entry.id   AF-A0A0A2VUY9-F1
#
_cell.length_a   1.000
_cell.length_b   1.000
_cell.length_c   1.000
_cell.angle_alpha   90.00
_cell.angle_beta   90.00
_cell.angle_gamma   90.00
#
_symmetry.space_group_name_H-M   'P 1'
#
loop_
_entity.id
_entity.type
_entity.pdbx_description
1 polymer ?
#
loop_
_entity_poly.entity_id
_entity_poly.type
_entity_poly.pdbx_seq_one_letter_code
_entity_poly.pdbx_strand_id
1 'polypeptide(L)'
;MPSLKTNEGDRSPYDDASSENVVTSVPSVPVTVERRPFIEADDDERLPHPGTTRANTAPSYEQPHGTTIDNWSEQHKNSTVLQQHLDFFDRDKDGIIWPFDTYIGFRRLGFSIWFSLLSVFIIHVNMSYATLKSYIPDPFFRINLDNIHKAKHGSDSNTYDTEGRFSPQKFEDIFSKYSTDKESLTVGDISNLLKGQRLLSDPIGWFGAFFECKYGPIFSF
;
A
#
# COMPACT_ATOMS: atom_id res chain seq x y z
N MET A 1 54.06 43.78 6.11
CA MET A 1 52.73 44.22 5.62
C MET A 1 51.89 42.97 5.36
N PRO A 2 50.58 43.02 5.63
CA PRO A 2 49.94 42.19 6.67
C PRO A 2 49.33 40.87 6.20
N SER A 3 49.11 40.00 7.20
CA SER A 3 48.27 38.81 7.22
C SER A 3 46.87 39.08 6.65
N LEU A 4 46.46 38.29 5.67
CA LEU A 4 45.06 38.16 5.26
C LEU A 4 44.49 36.92 5.93
N LYS A 5 43.82 37.15 7.06
CA LYS A 5 42.80 36.25 7.60
C LYS A 5 41.68 36.18 6.56
N THR A 6 41.46 35.01 5.96
CA THR A 6 40.20 34.73 5.27
C THR A 6 39.26 34.10 6.28
N ASN A 7 38.19 34.85 6.55
CA ASN A 7 37.17 34.58 7.56
C ASN A 7 36.59 33.16 7.45
N GLU A 8 36.55 32.48 8.59
CA GLU A 8 35.49 31.54 8.91
C GLU A 8 34.15 32.25 8.74
N GLY A 9 33.33 31.83 7.79
CA GLY A 9 32.00 32.40 7.60
C GLY A 9 31.53 32.40 6.16
N ASP A 10 31.44 31.23 5.56
CA ASP A 10 30.39 30.96 4.56
C ASP A 10 30.12 29.46 4.54
N ARG A 11 29.55 28.95 5.64
CA ARG A 11 28.78 27.70 5.58
C ARG A 11 27.39 28.11 5.16
N SER A 12 26.91 27.50 4.09
CA SER A 12 25.51 27.56 3.70
C SER A 12 24.65 27.21 4.93
N PRO A 13 23.50 27.88 5.18
CA PRO A 13 22.59 27.50 6.27
C PRO A 13 22.03 26.07 6.12
N TYR A 14 22.38 25.38 5.03
CA TYR A 14 21.94 24.04 4.69
C TYR A 14 22.99 22.95 5.00
N ASP A 15 24.15 23.29 5.56
CA ASP A 15 25.23 22.31 5.82
C ASP A 15 25.24 21.73 7.25
N ASP A 16 24.15 21.85 8.02
CA ASP A 16 24.05 21.28 9.37
C ASP A 16 22.64 20.75 9.71
N ALA A 17 22.09 19.90 8.84
CA ALA A 17 20.85 19.18 9.10
C ALA A 17 21.13 17.68 9.34
N SER A 18 21.96 17.36 10.33
CA SER A 18 21.88 16.02 10.93
C SER A 18 20.55 15.93 11.68
N SER A 19 19.54 15.34 11.04
CA SER A 19 18.27 14.88 11.60
C SER A 19 17.78 15.66 12.84
N GLU A 20 17.00 16.73 12.64
CA GLU A 20 16.14 17.19 13.74
C GLU A 20 15.35 15.98 14.26
N ASN A 21 15.49 15.66 15.55
CA ASN A 21 14.87 14.48 16.16
C ASN A 21 13.34 14.58 16.06
N VAL A 22 12.76 14.04 14.98
CA VAL A 22 11.32 13.98 14.79
C VAL A 22 10.74 13.04 15.85
N VAL A 23 9.91 13.58 16.73
CA VAL A 23 9.25 12.80 17.79
C VAL A 23 8.19 11.91 17.14
N THR A 24 8.48 10.60 17.06
CA THR A 24 7.58 9.60 16.44
C THR A 24 6.82 8.74 17.44
N SER A 25 7.09 8.88 18.75
CA SER A 25 6.38 8.13 19.80
C SER A 25 6.21 8.95 21.08
N VAL A 26 5.15 8.65 21.83
CA VAL A 26 4.81 9.28 23.11
C VAL A 26 4.70 8.17 24.17
N PRO A 27 5.57 8.14 25.21
CA PRO A 27 5.59 7.06 26.19
C PRO A 27 4.28 6.81 26.94
N SER A 28 3.46 7.86 27.15
CA SER A 28 2.14 7.75 27.78
C SER A 28 1.06 7.18 26.85
N VAL A 29 1.37 6.96 25.57
CA VAL A 29 0.47 6.43 24.55
C VAL A 29 1.08 5.15 23.95
N PRO A 30 0.86 3.97 24.57
CA PRO A 30 1.60 2.74 24.26
C PRO A 30 1.64 2.35 22.79
N VAL A 31 0.52 2.53 22.07
CA VAL A 31 0.42 2.17 20.65
C VAL A 31 1.43 2.89 19.76
N THR A 32 1.85 4.11 20.13
CA THR A 32 2.85 4.89 19.38
C THR A 32 4.28 4.39 19.61
N VAL A 33 4.53 3.70 20.73
CA VAL A 33 5.83 3.08 21.06
C VAL A 33 5.93 1.68 20.44
N GLU A 34 4.81 0.95 20.43
CA GLU A 34 4.68 -0.40 19.85
C GLU A 34 4.74 -0.37 18.32
N ARG A 35 4.05 0.58 17.68
CA ARG A 35 3.90 0.67 16.22
C ARG A 35 4.71 1.83 15.66
N ARG A 36 6.03 1.71 15.73
CA ARG A 36 6.94 2.75 15.25
C ARG A 36 6.88 2.88 13.73
N PRO A 37 6.84 4.11 13.18
CA PRO A 37 6.98 4.31 11.75
C PRO A 37 8.35 3.83 11.29
N PHE A 38 8.43 3.45 10.02
CA PHE A 38 9.71 3.13 9.40
C PHE A 38 10.56 4.39 9.28
N ILE A 39 11.84 4.28 9.65
CA ILE A 39 12.85 5.34 9.51
C ILE A 39 14.10 4.64 9.00
N GLU A 40 14.69 5.15 7.93
CA GLU A 40 15.95 4.63 7.38
C GLU A 40 17.09 4.95 8.35
N ALA A 41 18.10 4.07 8.40
CA ALA A 41 19.30 4.35 9.17
C ALA A 41 20.14 5.40 8.43
N ASP A 42 20.73 6.34 9.16
CA ASP A 42 21.54 7.43 8.58
C ASP A 42 22.71 6.93 7.72
N ASP A 43 23.16 5.69 7.94
CA ASP A 43 24.25 5.02 7.22
C ASP A 43 23.79 4.10 6.07
N ASP A 44 22.47 3.90 5.89
CA ASP A 44 21.88 3.02 4.88
C ASP A 44 20.57 3.60 4.33
N GLU A 45 20.64 4.79 3.74
CA GLU A 45 19.52 5.39 3.00
C GLU A 45 19.41 4.80 1.59
N ARG A 46 18.37 4.01 1.36
CA ARG A 46 18.12 3.31 0.09
C ARG A 46 16.91 3.87 -0.63
N LEU A 47 15.88 4.31 0.09
CA LEU A 47 14.63 4.81 -0.46
C LEU A 47 14.64 6.34 -0.50
N PRO A 48 14.91 6.98 -1.65
CA PRO A 48 14.86 8.42 -1.72
C PRO A 48 13.42 8.92 -1.50
N HIS A 49 13.23 9.83 -0.55
CA HIS A 49 11.95 10.48 -0.24
C HIS A 49 10.77 9.50 -0.05
N PRO A 50 10.81 8.61 0.96
CA PRO A 50 9.82 7.55 1.13
C PRO A 50 8.40 8.09 1.38
N GLY A 51 8.28 9.30 1.94
CA GLY A 51 7.00 9.98 2.16
C GLY A 51 6.32 10.55 0.91
N THR A 52 7.01 10.61 -0.23
CA THR A 52 6.41 11.03 -1.50
C THR A 52 5.75 9.83 -2.18
N THR A 53 4.56 9.96 -2.74
CA THR A 53 3.91 8.86 -3.46
C THR A 53 4.46 8.70 -4.90
N ARG A 54 4.45 7.48 -5.43
CA ARG A 54 5.00 7.07 -6.73
C ARG A 54 3.86 6.68 -7.65
N ALA A 55 3.78 7.31 -8.81
CA ALA A 55 2.64 7.11 -9.71
C ALA A 55 2.61 5.70 -10.31
N ASN A 56 3.74 5.23 -10.85
CA ASN A 56 3.81 4.04 -11.71
C ASN A 56 4.95 3.08 -11.32
N THR A 57 5.60 3.30 -10.18
CA THR A 57 6.64 2.42 -9.63
C THR A 57 6.36 2.12 -8.16
N ALA A 58 6.69 0.90 -7.72
CA ALA A 58 6.49 0.45 -6.34
C ALA A 58 7.83 0.13 -5.67
N PRO A 59 8.65 1.15 -5.31
CA PRO A 59 9.93 0.91 -4.67
C PRO A 59 9.76 0.54 -3.20
N SER A 60 10.57 -0.41 -2.73
CA SER A 60 10.70 -0.77 -1.31
C SER A 60 12.14 -0.58 -0.85
N TYR A 61 12.39 -0.70 0.46
CA TYR A 61 13.74 -0.60 1.02
C TYR A 61 14.69 -1.64 0.42
N GLU A 62 14.17 -2.85 0.20
CA GLU A 62 14.90 -3.95 -0.43
C GLU A 62 15.03 -3.80 -1.94
N GLN A 63 14.04 -3.16 -2.60
CA GLN A 63 14.02 -2.91 -4.03
C GLN A 63 13.74 -1.43 -4.34
N PRO A 64 14.74 -0.53 -4.18
CA PRO A 64 14.53 0.91 -4.30
C PRO A 64 14.10 1.41 -5.69
N HIS A 65 14.27 0.57 -6.71
CA HIS A 65 13.85 0.85 -8.08
C HIS A 65 12.55 0.12 -8.47
N GLY A 66 11.93 -0.58 -7.52
CA GLY A 66 10.76 -1.43 -7.75
C GLY A 66 11.06 -2.59 -8.70
N THR A 67 10.01 -3.14 -9.30
CA THR A 67 10.12 -4.24 -10.26
C THR A 67 10.77 -3.79 -11.56
N THR A 68 12.00 -4.27 -11.80
CA THR A 68 12.77 -4.04 -13.02
C THR A 68 12.83 -5.26 -13.96
N ILE A 69 12.38 -6.42 -13.47
CA ILE A 69 12.31 -7.68 -14.23
C ILE A 69 11.44 -7.48 -15.47
N ASP A 70 11.88 -8.04 -16.61
CA ASP A 70 11.19 -8.02 -17.90
C ASP A 70 10.76 -6.61 -18.38
N ASN A 71 11.47 -5.55 -17.97
CA ASN A 71 11.11 -4.16 -18.23
C ASN A 71 9.71 -3.76 -17.72
N TRP A 72 9.26 -4.34 -16.60
CA TRP A 72 7.92 -4.12 -16.04
C TRP A 72 7.56 -2.63 -15.92
N SER A 73 8.44 -1.83 -15.32
CA SER A 73 8.18 -0.40 -15.09
C SER A 73 7.96 0.39 -16.38
N GLU A 74 8.70 0.06 -17.45
CA GLU A 74 8.54 0.72 -18.74
C GLU A 74 7.25 0.30 -19.45
N GLN A 75 6.90 -0.98 -19.38
CA GLN A 75 5.66 -1.52 -19.95
C GLN A 75 4.40 -0.93 -19.29
N HIS A 76 4.49 -0.62 -17.99
CA HIS A 76 3.36 -0.13 -17.20
C HIS A 76 3.44 1.35 -16.85
N LYS A 77 4.32 2.13 -17.51
CA LYS A 77 4.55 3.54 -17.18
C LYS A 77 3.31 4.44 -17.28
N ASN A 78 2.29 4.01 -18.04
CA ASN A 78 1.05 4.74 -18.28
C ASN A 78 -0.09 4.37 -17.32
N SER A 79 0.15 3.49 -16.36
CA SER A 79 -0.84 3.03 -15.38
C SER A 79 -0.36 3.36 -13.97
N THR A 80 -1.30 3.70 -13.09
CA THR A 80 -0.97 3.86 -11.67
C THR A 80 -0.56 2.53 -11.06
N VAL A 81 0.20 2.52 -9.97
CA VAL A 81 0.57 1.27 -9.30
C VAL A 81 -0.67 0.47 -8.86
N LEU A 82 -1.74 1.14 -8.42
CA LEU A 82 -3.00 0.46 -8.10
C LEU A 82 -3.62 -0.24 -9.32
N GLN A 83 -3.57 0.37 -10.50
CA GLN A 83 -4.00 -0.28 -11.74
C GLN A 83 -3.09 -1.47 -12.08
N GLN A 84 -1.77 -1.30 -11.99
CA GLN A 84 -0.80 -2.38 -12.19
C GLN A 84 -0.99 -3.57 -11.24
N HIS A 85 -1.45 -3.31 -10.01
CA HIS A 85 -1.79 -4.38 -9.08
C HIS A 85 -3.00 -5.21 -9.55
N LEU A 86 -3.97 -4.56 -10.19
CA LEU A 86 -5.21 -5.17 -10.64
C LEU A 86 -5.16 -5.77 -12.04
N ASP A 87 -4.12 -5.42 -12.80
CA ASP A 87 -3.74 -6.04 -14.07
C ASP A 87 -3.61 -7.58 -14.00
N PHE A 88 -3.39 -8.15 -12.81
CA PHE A 88 -3.42 -9.60 -12.60
C PHE A 88 -4.83 -10.20 -12.80
N PHE A 89 -5.86 -9.46 -12.41
CA PHE A 89 -7.26 -9.86 -12.51
C PHE A 89 -7.85 -9.52 -13.87
N ASP A 90 -7.53 -8.35 -14.44
CA ASP A 90 -7.89 -7.96 -15.81
C ASP A 90 -7.00 -8.68 -16.84
N ARG A 91 -7.41 -9.90 -17.22
CA ARG A 91 -6.58 -10.80 -18.03
C ARG A 91 -6.63 -10.48 -19.52
N ASP A 92 -7.74 -9.92 -19.99
CA ASP A 92 -7.96 -9.50 -21.38
C ASP A 92 -7.63 -8.03 -21.63
N LYS A 93 -7.28 -7.27 -20.58
CA LYS A 93 -6.71 -5.92 -20.63
C LYS A 93 -7.68 -4.90 -21.23
N ASP A 94 -8.97 -5.04 -20.91
CA ASP A 94 -10.01 -4.11 -21.37
C ASP A 94 -10.35 -3.02 -20.34
N GLY A 95 -9.71 -3.06 -19.15
CA GLY A 95 -9.95 -2.12 -18.06
C GLY A 95 -11.18 -2.47 -17.21
N ILE A 96 -11.77 -3.65 -17.40
CA ILE A 96 -13.02 -4.08 -16.76
C ILE A 96 -12.81 -5.44 -16.09
N ILE A 97 -12.91 -5.46 -14.76
CA ILE A 97 -12.87 -6.73 -14.02
C ILE A 97 -14.30 -7.27 -13.88
N TRP A 98 -14.55 -8.43 -14.47
CA TRP A 98 -15.80 -9.16 -14.27
C TRP A 98 -15.75 -10.02 -13.00
N PRO A 99 -16.91 -10.37 -12.41
CA PRO A 99 -16.99 -11.36 -11.33
C PRO A 99 -16.22 -12.65 -11.62
N PHE A 100 -16.21 -13.08 -12.89
CA PHE A 100 -15.51 -14.29 -13.30
C PHE A 100 -13.98 -14.13 -13.35
N ASP A 101 -13.49 -12.93 -13.64
CA ASP A 101 -12.05 -12.61 -13.59
C ASP A 101 -11.53 -12.67 -12.17
N THR A 102 -12.27 -12.07 -11.23
CA THR A 102 -11.98 -12.19 -9.80
C THR A 102 -12.00 -13.65 -9.37
N TYR A 103 -13.02 -14.43 -9.74
CA TYR A 103 -13.06 -15.85 -9.43
C TYR A 103 -11.79 -16.56 -9.91
N ILE A 104 -11.41 -16.40 -11.18
CA ILE A 104 -10.22 -17.04 -11.75
C ILE A 104 -8.95 -16.56 -11.07
N GLY A 105 -8.80 -15.26 -10.81
CA GLY A 105 -7.65 -14.69 -10.12
C GLY A 105 -7.44 -15.35 -8.75
N PHE A 106 -8.49 -15.45 -7.94
CA PHE A 106 -8.42 -16.12 -6.64
C PHE A 106 -8.10 -17.61 -6.77
N ARG A 107 -8.65 -18.30 -7.77
CA ARG A 107 -8.30 -19.70 -8.05
C ARG A 107 -6.83 -19.87 -8.44
N ARG A 108 -6.25 -18.92 -9.18
CA ARG A 108 -4.81 -18.91 -9.55
C ARG A 108 -3.90 -18.63 -8.35
N LEU A 109 -4.38 -17.85 -7.37
CA LEU A 109 -3.70 -17.63 -6.09
C LEU A 109 -3.80 -18.84 -5.13
N GLY A 110 -4.49 -19.91 -5.53
CA GLY A 110 -4.58 -21.15 -4.74
C GLY A 110 -5.77 -21.21 -3.77
N PHE A 111 -6.70 -20.24 -3.82
CA PHE A 111 -7.87 -20.23 -2.93
C PHE A 111 -8.86 -21.33 -3.27
N SER A 112 -9.52 -21.87 -2.26
CA SER A 112 -10.60 -22.86 -2.45
C SER A 112 -11.77 -22.26 -3.23
N ILE A 113 -12.62 -23.12 -3.82
CA ILE A 113 -13.81 -22.68 -4.57
C ILE A 113 -14.71 -21.80 -3.69
N TRP A 114 -14.91 -22.22 -2.44
CA TRP A 114 -15.72 -21.48 -1.47
C TRP A 114 -15.17 -20.09 -1.19
N PHE A 115 -13.88 -19.96 -0.89
CA PHE A 115 -13.26 -18.65 -0.65
C PHE A 115 -13.26 -17.79 -1.91
N SER A 116 -13.08 -18.38 -3.09
CA SER A 116 -13.11 -17.64 -4.36
C SER A 116 -14.49 -17.05 -4.63
N LEU A 117 -15.56 -17.83 -4.45
CA LEU A 117 -16.94 -17.35 -4.61
C LEU A 117 -17.31 -16.28 -3.57
N LEU A 118 -16.88 -16.47 -2.32
CA LEU A 118 -17.07 -15.47 -1.27
C LEU A 118 -16.37 -14.15 -1.61
N SER A 119 -15.14 -14.22 -2.13
CA SER A 119 -14.36 -13.05 -2.55
C SER A 119 -15.06 -12.27 -3.65
N VAL A 120 -15.56 -12.97 -4.68
CA VAL A 120 -16.34 -12.38 -5.77
C VAL A 120 -17.53 -11.61 -5.22
N PHE A 121 -18.31 -12.22 -4.33
CA PHE A 121 -19.47 -11.56 -3.74
C PHE A 121 -19.08 -10.30 -2.98
N ILE A 122 -18.08 -10.38 -2.09
CA ILE A 122 -17.65 -9.24 -1.26
C ILE A 122 -17.10 -8.11 -2.14
N ILE A 123 -16.19 -8.41 -3.07
CA ILE A 123 -15.49 -7.41 -3.89
C ILE A 123 -16.47 -6.70 -4.82
N HIS A 124 -17.28 -7.45 -5.58
CA HIS A 124 -18.12 -6.87 -6.62
C HIS A 124 -19.33 -6.10 -6.06
N VAL A 125 -19.92 -6.56 -4.94
CA VAL A 125 -21.02 -5.84 -4.28
C VAL A 125 -20.56 -4.48 -3.75
N ASN A 126 -19.33 -4.38 -3.25
CA ASN A 126 -18.83 -3.15 -2.63
C ASN A 126 -18.15 -2.20 -3.63
N MET A 127 -17.41 -2.72 -4.61
CA MET A 127 -16.56 -1.89 -5.48
C MET A 127 -17.20 -1.54 -6.83
N SER A 128 -18.19 -2.31 -7.29
CA SER A 128 -18.77 -2.07 -8.62
C SER A 128 -19.37 -0.67 -8.71
N TYR A 129 -20.27 -0.30 -7.81
CA TYR A 129 -20.93 1.01 -7.88
C TYR A 129 -19.96 2.19 -7.72
N ALA A 130 -18.97 2.06 -6.83
CA ALA A 130 -17.97 3.10 -6.60
C ALA A 130 -17.10 3.41 -7.83
N THR A 131 -16.92 2.44 -8.73
CA THR A 131 -16.09 2.58 -9.93
C THR A 131 -16.90 2.90 -11.20
N LEU A 132 -18.23 2.87 -11.13
CA LEU A 132 -19.07 3.18 -12.28
C LEU A 132 -18.98 4.65 -12.70
N LYS A 133 -19.07 4.87 -14.02
CA LYS A 133 -19.22 6.21 -14.62
C LYS A 133 -20.68 6.66 -14.71
N SER A 134 -21.63 5.80 -14.33
CA SER A 134 -23.08 6.01 -14.44
C SER A 134 -23.74 6.01 -13.07
N TYR A 135 -24.87 6.71 -12.94
CA TYR A 135 -25.73 6.65 -11.75
C TYR A 135 -26.59 5.38 -11.69
N ILE A 136 -26.74 4.66 -12.80
CA ILE A 136 -27.50 3.41 -12.85
C ILE A 136 -26.56 2.26 -12.45
N PRO A 137 -26.91 1.45 -11.44
CA PRO A 137 -26.11 0.29 -11.05
C PRO A 137 -25.92 -0.68 -12.21
N ASP A 138 -24.72 -1.22 -12.34
CA ASP A 138 -24.42 -2.23 -13.34
C ASP A 138 -24.98 -3.59 -12.91
N PRO A 139 -25.92 -4.19 -13.64
CA PRO A 139 -26.52 -5.47 -13.27
C PRO A 139 -25.52 -6.62 -13.26
N PHE A 140 -24.36 -6.46 -13.90
CA PHE A 140 -23.27 -7.45 -13.92
C PHE A 140 -22.21 -7.21 -12.84
N PHE A 141 -22.37 -6.17 -12.02
CA PHE A 141 -21.44 -5.79 -10.96
C PHE A 141 -19.98 -5.69 -11.41
N ARG A 142 -19.72 -5.17 -12.62
CA ARG A 142 -18.34 -5.01 -13.11
C ARG A 142 -17.61 -3.90 -12.37
N ILE A 143 -16.29 -4.02 -12.30
CA ILE A 143 -15.40 -3.02 -11.69
C ILE A 143 -14.62 -2.33 -12.80
N ASN A 144 -14.60 -1.00 -12.79
CA ASN A 144 -13.94 -0.20 -13.82
C ASN A 144 -12.59 0.34 -13.32
N LEU A 145 -11.49 -0.08 -13.96
CA LEU A 145 -10.14 0.25 -13.52
C LEU A 145 -9.80 1.73 -13.64
N ASP A 146 -10.46 2.49 -14.52
CA ASP A 146 -10.26 3.94 -14.64
C ASP A 146 -10.60 4.69 -13.33
N ASN A 147 -11.58 4.18 -12.59
CA ASN A 147 -12.12 4.81 -11.38
C ASN A 147 -11.76 4.05 -10.11
N ILE A 148 -10.87 3.05 -10.19
CA ILE A 148 -10.61 2.16 -9.05
C ILE A 148 -10.11 2.89 -7.80
N HIS A 149 -9.38 3.98 -7.97
CA HIS A 149 -8.91 4.84 -6.88
C HIS A 149 -10.06 5.34 -5.98
N LYS A 150 -11.30 5.36 -6.48
CA LYS A 150 -12.51 5.72 -5.71
C LYS A 150 -13.02 4.61 -4.80
N ALA A 151 -12.60 3.37 -5.03
CA ALA A 151 -13.00 2.22 -4.22
C ALA A 151 -12.15 2.04 -2.95
N LYS A 152 -11.26 3.01 -2.67
CA LYS A 152 -10.48 3.11 -1.45
C LYS A 152 -11.39 3.25 -0.23
N HIS A 153 -11.07 2.56 0.88
CA HIS A 153 -11.82 2.70 2.13
C HIS A 153 -10.91 2.99 3.34
N GLY A 154 -11.53 3.21 4.49
CA GLY A 154 -10.85 3.77 5.65
C GLY A 154 -9.88 2.80 6.34
N SER A 155 -10.16 1.50 6.27
CA SER A 155 -9.33 0.46 6.91
C SER A 155 -8.20 -0.05 6.02
N ASP A 156 -8.01 0.51 4.82
CA ASP A 156 -6.91 0.16 3.94
C ASP A 156 -5.56 0.43 4.62
N SER A 157 -4.53 -0.29 4.17
CA SER A 157 -3.14 -0.05 4.60
C SER A 157 -2.61 1.34 4.24
N ASN A 158 -3.28 2.06 3.32
CA ASN A 158 -2.83 3.31 2.72
C ASN A 158 -1.50 3.21 1.95
N THR A 159 -1.14 2.00 1.50
CA THR A 159 -0.06 1.78 0.52
C THR A 159 -0.38 2.39 -0.83
N TYR A 160 -1.67 2.60 -1.14
CA TYR A 160 -2.13 3.43 -2.24
C TYR A 160 -2.84 4.68 -1.72
N ASP A 161 -2.51 5.83 -2.29
CA ASP A 161 -3.23 7.08 -2.02
C ASP A 161 -4.55 7.19 -2.79
N THR A 162 -5.26 8.31 -2.63
CA THR A 162 -6.56 8.57 -3.24
C THR A 162 -6.52 8.71 -4.77
N GLU A 163 -5.33 8.80 -5.35
CA GLU A 163 -5.10 8.85 -6.80
C GLU A 163 -4.58 7.49 -7.32
N GLY A 164 -4.43 6.48 -6.45
CA GLY A 164 -3.91 5.16 -6.79
C GLY A 164 -2.39 5.08 -6.91
N ARG A 165 -1.67 6.10 -6.43
CA ARG A 165 -0.20 6.14 -6.39
C ARG A 165 0.30 5.37 -5.18
N PHE A 166 1.44 4.70 -5.31
CA PHE A 166 2.04 3.91 -4.26
C PHE A 166 2.77 4.79 -3.23
N SER A 167 2.65 4.49 -1.94
CA SER A 167 3.29 5.22 -0.84
C SER A 167 4.36 4.36 -0.17
N PRO A 168 5.66 4.51 -0.54
CA PRO A 168 6.75 3.69 0.01
C PRO A 168 6.79 3.70 1.53
N GLN A 169 6.69 4.87 2.16
CA GLN A 169 6.66 4.99 3.62
C GLN A 169 5.55 4.15 4.27
N LYS A 170 4.37 4.09 3.65
CA LYS A 170 3.23 3.34 4.21
C LYS A 170 3.41 1.84 4.04
N PHE A 171 4.08 1.43 2.96
CA PHE A 171 4.47 0.06 2.74
C PHE A 171 5.51 -0.39 3.77
N GLU A 172 6.59 0.36 3.95
CA GLU A 172 7.63 0.03 4.93
C GLU A 172 7.12 0.10 6.38
N ASP A 173 6.19 1.03 6.65
CA ASP A 173 5.47 1.09 7.93
C ASP A 173 4.78 -0.23 8.29
N ILE A 174 4.34 -1.04 7.31
CA ILE A 174 3.71 -2.35 7.59
C ILE A 174 4.72 -3.28 8.27
N PHE A 175 5.90 -3.42 7.69
CA PHE A 175 6.95 -4.27 8.23
C PHE A 175 7.47 -3.72 9.56
N SER A 176 7.73 -2.41 9.62
CA SER A 176 8.17 -1.75 10.86
C SER A 176 7.19 -1.96 12.01
N LYS A 177 5.88 -1.88 11.77
CA LYS A 177 4.85 -1.93 12.84
C LYS A 177 4.40 -3.33 13.21
N TYR A 178 4.35 -4.26 12.25
CA TYR A 178 3.66 -5.53 12.43
C TYR A 178 4.53 -6.75 12.21
N SER A 179 5.59 -6.67 11.39
CA SER A 179 6.48 -7.80 11.18
C SER A 179 7.31 -8.07 12.43
N THR A 180 7.45 -9.36 12.76
CA THR A 180 8.32 -9.82 13.84
C THR A 180 9.81 -9.75 13.45
N ASP A 181 10.16 -10.03 12.19
CA ASP A 181 11.54 -10.07 11.67
C ASP A 181 11.93 -8.84 10.83
N LYS A 182 10.98 -7.96 10.51
CA LYS A 182 11.10 -6.76 9.66
C LYS A 182 11.34 -7.02 8.18
N GLU A 183 11.34 -8.27 7.74
CA GLU A 183 11.60 -8.67 6.36
C GLU A 183 10.39 -9.40 5.75
N SER A 184 9.61 -10.10 6.58
CA SER A 184 8.48 -10.91 6.13
C SER A 184 7.25 -10.74 7.02
N LEU A 185 6.09 -11.17 6.52
CA LEU A 185 4.84 -11.16 7.30
C LEU A 185 4.35 -12.59 7.50
N THR A 186 4.26 -13.01 8.76
CA THR A 186 3.58 -14.24 9.12
C THR A 186 2.06 -14.04 9.11
N VAL A 187 1.30 -15.14 9.15
CA VAL A 187 -0.17 -15.08 9.32
C VAL A 187 -0.56 -14.31 10.59
N GLY A 188 0.24 -14.42 11.66
CA GLY A 188 0.02 -13.67 12.90
C GLY A 188 0.25 -12.17 12.71
N ASP A 189 1.30 -11.79 12.00
CA ASP A 189 1.61 -10.38 11.70
C ASP A 189 0.52 -9.75 10.83
N ILE A 190 0.00 -10.48 9.85
CA ILE A 190 -1.10 -9.99 9.00
C ILE A 190 -2.37 -9.82 9.83
N SER A 191 -2.68 -10.74 10.75
CA SER A 191 -3.81 -10.56 11.68
C SER A 191 -3.65 -9.33 12.56
N ASN A 192 -2.44 -9.02 13.00
CA ASN A 192 -2.15 -7.82 13.78
C ASN A 192 -2.26 -6.55 12.92
N LEU A 193 -1.84 -6.61 11.66
CA LEU A 193 -2.02 -5.54 10.67
C LEU A 193 -3.51 -5.23 10.47
N LEU A 194 -4.34 -6.24 10.17
CA LEU A 194 -5.77 -6.00 9.91
C LEU A 194 -6.48 -5.46 11.14
N LYS A 195 -6.21 -6.01 12.33
CA LYS A 195 -6.73 -5.46 13.60
C LYS A 195 -6.23 -4.03 13.84
N GLY A 196 -5.01 -3.74 13.42
CA GLY A 196 -4.36 -2.46 13.63
C GLY A 196 -4.85 -1.34 12.72
N GLN A 197 -5.30 -1.66 11.50
CA GLN A 197 -5.83 -0.71 10.51
C GLN A 197 -7.35 -0.55 10.55
N ARG A 198 -8.07 -1.46 11.23
CA ARG A 198 -9.54 -1.45 11.30
C ARG A 198 -10.08 -0.15 11.88
N LEU A 199 -10.84 0.61 11.08
CA LEU A 199 -11.59 1.77 11.54
C LEU A 199 -13.03 1.41 11.95
N LEU A 200 -13.56 2.16 12.93
CA LEU A 200 -14.90 1.93 13.50
C LEU A 200 -16.06 2.19 12.52
N SER A 201 -15.83 2.90 11.41
CA SER A 201 -16.86 3.24 10.42
C SER A 201 -16.63 2.55 9.08
N ASP A 202 -16.06 1.36 9.12
CA ASP A 202 -15.80 0.53 7.95
C ASP A 202 -16.33 -0.90 8.17
N PRO A 203 -17.65 -1.12 8.01
CA PRO A 203 -18.25 -2.44 8.11
C PRO A 203 -17.67 -3.45 7.11
N ILE A 204 -17.09 -2.98 6.00
CA ILE A 204 -16.45 -3.80 4.96
C ILE A 204 -15.14 -4.39 5.52
N GLY A 205 -14.30 -3.56 6.14
CA GLY A 205 -13.11 -4.01 6.89
C GLY A 205 -13.44 -4.92 8.08
N TRP A 206 -14.65 -4.80 8.66
CA TRP A 206 -15.11 -5.66 9.74
C TRP A 206 -15.43 -7.09 9.29
N PHE A 207 -15.99 -7.26 8.10
CA PHE A 207 -16.21 -8.58 7.52
C PHE A 207 -14.88 -9.26 7.16
N GLY A 208 -13.88 -8.52 6.65
CA GLY A 208 -12.52 -9.04 6.40
C GLY A 208 -11.83 -9.57 7.67
N ALA A 209 -11.84 -8.79 8.75
CA ALA A 209 -11.23 -9.17 10.03
C ALA A 209 -11.94 -10.32 10.77
N PHE A 210 -13.25 -10.54 10.55
CA PHE A 210 -13.99 -11.64 11.18
C PHE A 210 -13.63 -13.02 10.60
N PHE A 211 -13.27 -13.09 9.30
CA PHE A 211 -12.88 -14.35 8.65
C PHE A 211 -11.38 -14.67 8.76
N GLU A 212 -10.57 -13.68 9.13
CA GLU A 212 -9.12 -13.83 9.27
C GLU A 212 -8.71 -14.70 10.47
N CYS A 213 -9.51 -14.74 11.54
CA CYS A 213 -9.20 -15.49 12.76
C CYS A 213 -9.27 -17.03 12.62
N LYS A 214 -9.61 -17.59 11.44
CA LYS A 214 -9.69 -19.07 11.27
C LYS A 214 -8.94 -19.66 10.07
N TYR A 215 -8.68 -18.92 8.98
CA TYR A 215 -8.14 -19.53 7.74
C TYR A 215 -7.14 -18.70 6.90
N GLY A 216 -6.61 -17.58 7.39
CA GLY A 216 -5.48 -16.87 6.74
C GLY A 216 -5.83 -15.65 5.86
N PRO A 217 -4.80 -14.92 5.38
CA PRO A 217 -4.86 -13.50 5.05
C PRO A 217 -5.37 -13.23 3.63
N ILE A 218 -6.70 -13.22 3.49
CA ILE A 218 -7.50 -12.87 2.30
C ILE A 218 -7.62 -11.39 1.92
N PHE A 219 -8.00 -10.57 2.89
CA PHE A 219 -8.89 -9.43 2.61
C PHE A 219 -8.48 -8.18 3.37
N SER A 220 -7.51 -7.46 2.81
CA SER A 220 -7.44 -6.01 2.94
C SER A 220 -6.96 -5.45 1.61
N PHE A 221 -7.86 -4.76 0.93
CA PHE A 221 -7.49 -3.68 0.03
C PHE A 221 -7.45 -2.40 0.87
#